data_AF-A0A645ADX6-F1
#
_entry.id   AF-A0A645ADX6-F1
#
_cell.length_a   1.000
_cell.length_b   1.000
_cell.length_c   1.000
_cell.angle_alpha   90.00
_cell.angle_beta   90.00
_cell.angle_gamma   90.00
#
_symmetry.space_group_name_H-M   'P 1'
#
loop_
_entity.id
_entity.type
_entity.pdbx_description
1 polymer ?
#
loop_
_entity_poly.entity_id
_entity_poly.type
_entity_poly.pdbx_seq_one_letter_code
_entity_poly.pdbx_strand_id
1 'polypeptide(L)'
;MTENPAYLVNAILILVVFYGFNFFLSTLAARWILGPADGYALLYGTVMRNLSIALGIAVSAFGPETALVVTLAFIIQVQGAAWYGKLAPKYGWLDKKNSARTT
;
A
#
# COMPACT_ATOMS: atom_id res chain seq x y z
N MET A 1 16.61 -22.49 -1.12
CA MET A 1 15.58 -21.79 -1.92
C MET A 1 15.85 -20.28 -2.06
N THR A 2 16.57 -19.65 -1.13
CA THR A 2 16.96 -18.22 -1.15
C THR A 2 18.20 -17.88 -1.98
N GLU A 3 18.89 -18.88 -2.53
CA GLU A 3 20.17 -18.71 -3.24
C GLU A 3 20.01 -18.32 -4.71
N ASN A 4 18.77 -18.32 -5.22
CA ASN A 4 18.48 -17.91 -6.59
C ASN A 4 18.06 -16.42 -6.61
N PRO A 5 18.82 -15.51 -7.25
CA PRO A 5 18.46 -14.10 -7.36
C PRO A 5 17.05 -13.88 -7.95
N ALA A 6 16.57 -14.82 -8.77
CA ALA A 6 15.21 -14.78 -9.33
C ALA A 6 14.10 -14.80 -8.26
N TYR A 7 14.35 -15.40 -7.10
CA TYR A 7 13.39 -15.42 -6.00
C TYR A 7 13.09 -14.01 -5.48
N LEU A 8 14.14 -13.20 -5.30
CA LEU A 8 13.99 -11.83 -4.81
C LEU A 8 13.19 -10.97 -5.79
N VAL A 9 13.50 -11.11 -7.09
CA VAL A 9 12.80 -10.40 -8.16
C VAL A 9 11.31 -10.78 -8.18
N ASN A 10 11.00 -12.08 -8.10
CA ASN A 10 9.62 -12.55 -8.07
C ASN A 10 8.88 -12.05 -6.82
N ALA A 11 9.52 -12.10 -5.65
CA ALA A 11 8.92 -11.60 -4.41
C ALA A 11 8.60 -10.10 -4.50
N ILE A 12 9.54 -9.28 -4.98
CA ILE A 12 9.32 -7.84 -5.19
C ILE A 12 8.17 -7.62 -6.17
N LEU A 13 8.15 -8.34 -7.30
CA LEU A 13 7.10 -8.22 -8.30
C LEU A 13 5.71 -8.50 -7.70
N ILE A 14 5.57 -9.63 -6.97
CA ILE A 14 4.33 -10.00 -6.31
C ILE A 14 3.90 -8.92 -5.30
N LEU A 15 4.83 -8.41 -4.49
CA LEU A 15 4.55 -7.37 -3.49
C LEU A 15 4.15 -6.04 -4.13
N VAL A 16 4.83 -5.63 -5.20
CA VAL A 16 4.48 -4.39 -5.93
C VAL A 16 3.10 -4.51 -6.55
N VAL A 17 2.76 -5.66 -7.15
CA VAL A 17 1.41 -5.91 -7.69
C VAL A 17 0.38 -5.89 -6.58
N PHE A 18 0.64 -6.58 -5.46
CA PHE A 18 -0.27 -6.64 -4.32
C PHE A 18 -0.54 -5.25 -3.73
N TYR A 19 0.50 -4.48 -3.41
CA TYR A 19 0.33 -3.14 -2.87
C TYR A 19 -0.24 -2.18 -3.90
N GLY A 20 0.20 -2.24 -5.16
CA GLY A 20 -0.35 -1.43 -6.24
C GLY A 20 -1.85 -1.63 -6.40
N PHE A 21 -2.31 -2.88 -6.36
CA PHE A 21 -3.72 -3.22 -6.38
C PHE A 21 -4.47 -2.69 -5.15
N ASN A 22 -3.87 -2.81 -3.96
CA ASN A 22 -4.46 -2.30 -2.71
C ASN A 22 -4.63 -0.78 -2.75
N PHE A 23 -3.58 -0.03 -3.11
CA PHE A 23 -3.65 1.41 -3.33
C PHE A 23 -4.72 1.76 -4.38
N PHE A 24 -4.72 1.07 -5.52
CA PHE A 24 -5.67 1.34 -6.60
C PHE A 24 -7.13 1.16 -6.16
N LEU A 25 -7.46 0.04 -5.53
CA LEU A 25 -8.81 -0.21 -5.02
C LEU A 25 -9.21 0.77 -3.92
N SER A 26 -8.31 1.06 -2.97
CA SER A 26 -8.58 2.04 -1.93
C SER A 26 -8.83 3.44 -2.51
N THR A 27 -8.04 3.87 -3.49
CA THR A 27 -8.24 5.15 -4.18
C THR A 27 -9.55 5.18 -4.94
N LEU A 28 -9.92 4.08 -5.62
CA LEU A 28 -11.18 3.99 -6.37
C LEU A 28 -12.39 4.09 -5.44
N ALA A 29 -12.38 3.29 -4.36
CA ALA A 29 -13.43 3.31 -3.34
C ALA A 29 -13.53 4.69 -2.67
N ALA A 30 -12.39 5.28 -2.28
CA ALA A 30 -12.35 6.62 -1.71
C ALA A 30 -12.91 7.68 -2.65
N ARG A 31 -12.53 7.65 -3.94
CA ARG A 31 -12.98 8.64 -4.92
C ARG A 31 -14.47 8.57 -5.20
N TRP A 32 -15.05 7.36 -5.20
CA TRP A 32 -16.47 7.17 -5.49
C TRP A 32 -17.36 7.45 -4.27
N ILE A 33 -16.92 7.06 -3.09
CA ILE A 33 -17.76 7.04 -1.88
C ILE A 33 -17.50 8.24 -0.97
N LEU A 34 -16.28 8.78 -0.96
CA LEU A 34 -15.81 9.71 0.08
C LEU A 34 -15.33 11.07 -0.46
N GLY A 35 -15.15 12.03 0.44
CA GLY A 35 -14.44 13.28 0.19
C GLY A 35 -12.92 13.11 0.32
N PRO A 36 -12.11 14.13 -0.03
CA PRO A 36 -10.65 14.03 -0.06
C PRO A 36 -10.05 13.60 1.29
N ALA A 37 -10.45 14.26 2.39
CA ALA A 37 -9.90 13.98 3.73
C ALA A 37 -10.20 12.54 4.19
N ASP A 38 -11.45 12.11 4.05
CA ASP A 38 -11.88 10.74 4.38
C ASP A 38 -11.26 9.71 3.45
N GLY A 39 -10.99 10.07 2.19
CA GLY A 39 -10.31 9.22 1.23
C GLY A 39 -8.87 8.92 1.63
N TYR A 40 -8.11 9.92 2.11
CA TYR A 40 -6.77 9.68 2.65
C TYR A 40 -6.84 8.82 3.93
N ALA A 41 -7.82 9.05 4.80
CA ALA A 41 -8.02 8.23 6.00
C ALA A 41 -8.32 6.77 5.66
N LEU A 42 -9.20 6.51 4.68
CA LEU A 42 -9.50 5.16 4.19
C LEU A 42 -8.26 4.48 3.63
N LEU A 43 -7.47 5.20 2.83
CA LEU A 43 -6.30 4.65 2.17
C LEU A 43 -5.19 4.30 3.16
N TYR A 44 -4.79 5.24 4.03
CA TYR A 44 -3.82 4.94 5.08
C TYR A 44 -4.35 3.89 6.06
N GLY A 45 -5.65 3.94 6.36
CA GLY A 45 -6.37 2.97 7.18
C GLY A 45 -6.64 1.62 6.52
N THR A 46 -6.27 1.40 5.24
CA THR A 46 -6.39 0.10 4.54
C THR A 46 -5.03 -0.44 4.13
N VAL A 47 -4.18 0.42 3.56
CA VAL A 47 -2.87 0.02 3.07
C VAL A 47 -1.90 -0.21 4.22
N MET A 48 -1.89 0.64 5.25
CA MET A 48 -0.94 0.53 6.37
C MET A 48 -1.40 -0.58 7.30
N ARG A 49 -0.82 -1.77 7.17
CA ARG A 49 -1.09 -2.94 8.03
C ARG A 49 0.04 -3.11 9.04
N ASN A 50 -0.26 -3.77 10.16
CA ASN A 50 0.76 -4.09 11.15
C ASN A 50 1.65 -5.25 10.64
N LEU A 51 2.72 -4.90 9.94
CA LEU A 51 3.66 -5.87 9.41
C LEU A 51 4.53 -6.54 10.48
N SER A 52 4.66 -5.97 11.68
CA SER A 52 5.36 -6.63 12.79
C SER A 52 4.61 -7.89 13.24
N ILE A 53 3.27 -7.83 13.31
CA ILE A 53 2.43 -9.01 13.56
C ILE A 53 2.53 -9.98 12.39
N ALA A 54 2.46 -9.49 11.15
CA ALA A 54 2.60 -10.33 9.96
C ALA A 54 3.94 -11.09 9.93
N LEU A 55 5.03 -10.42 10.31
CA LEU A 55 6.36 -11.03 10.43
C LEU A 55 6.39 -12.14 11.47
N GLY A 56 5.83 -11.89 12.66
CA GLY A 56 5.75 -12.90 13.72
C GLY A 56 4.94 -14.12 13.30
N ILE A 57 3.79 -13.92 12.64
CA ILE A 57 2.97 -15.01 12.11
C ILE A 57 3.71 -15.75 10.98
N ALA A 58 4.34 -15.02 10.07
CA ALA A 58 5.00 -15.62 8.92
C ALA A 58 6.18 -16.50 9.33
N VAL A 59 7.04 -16.00 10.23
CA VAL A 59 8.20 -16.76 10.72
C VAL A 59 7.78 -17.98 11.53
N SER A 60 6.73 -17.85 12.36
CA SER A 60 6.26 -18.97 13.19
C SER A 60 5.51 -20.05 12.40
N ALA A 61 4.76 -19.69 11.36
CA ALA A 61 3.97 -20.63 10.57
C ALA A 61 4.70 -21.21 9.36
N PHE A 62 5.60 -20.44 8.74
CA PHE A 62 6.24 -20.79 7.46
C PHE A 62 7.76 -20.82 7.49
N GLY A 63 8.38 -20.54 8.64
CA GLY A 63 9.83 -20.57 8.82
C GLY A 63 10.52 -19.21 8.62
N PRO A 64 11.78 -19.09 9.06
CA PRO A 64 12.54 -17.84 9.07
C PRO A 64 12.80 -17.24 7.69
N GLU A 65 12.80 -18.05 6.63
CA GLU A 65 12.97 -17.61 5.23
C GLU A 65 11.91 -16.59 4.78
N THR A 66 10.73 -16.60 5.40
CA THR A 66 9.65 -15.66 5.09
C THR A 66 9.91 -14.26 5.62
N ALA A 67 10.82 -14.11 6.59
CA ALA A 67 11.18 -12.81 7.14
C ALA A 67 11.64 -11.84 6.05
N LEU A 68 12.43 -12.32 5.08
CA LEU A 68 12.91 -11.50 3.96
C LEU A 68 11.75 -10.91 3.14
N VAL A 69 10.73 -11.73 2.83
CA VAL A 69 9.57 -11.28 2.04
C VAL A 69 8.77 -10.24 2.81
N VAL A 70 8.57 -10.45 4.12
CA VAL A 70 7.83 -9.48 4.95
C VAL A 70 8.62 -8.18 5.14
N THR A 71 9.95 -8.25 5.28
CA THR A 71 10.80 -7.06 5.32
C THR A 71 10.74 -6.28 4.01
N LEU A 72 10.77 -6.96 2.85
CA LEU A 72 10.56 -6.30 1.56
C LEU A 72 9.18 -5.65 1.48
N ALA A 73 8.14 -6.33 1.97
CA ALA A 73 6.80 -5.78 2.05
C ALA A 73 6.76 -4.51 2.90
N PHE A 74 7.53 -4.46 3.99
CA PHE A 74 7.66 -3.28 4.85
C PHE A 74 8.22 -2.08 4.11
N ILE A 75 9.31 -2.28 3.35
CA ILE A 75 9.92 -1.22 2.56
C ILE A 75 8.95 -0.73 1.48
N ILE A 76 8.37 -1.65 0.71
CA ILE A 76 7.46 -1.31 -0.40
C ILE A 76 6.22 -0.57 0.12
N GLN A 77 5.62 -1.02 1.22
CA GLN A 77 4.43 -0.39 1.80
C GLN A 77 4.70 1.03 2.28
N VAL A 78 5.74 1.23 3.10
CA VAL A 78 6.05 2.54 3.69
C VAL A 78 6.46 3.53 2.60
N GLN A 79 7.29 3.10 1.64
CA GLN A 79 7.71 3.96 0.53
C GLN A 79 6.56 4.27 -0.43
N GLY A 80 5.73 3.27 -0.75
CA GLY A 80 4.53 3.46 -1.55
C GLY A 80 3.58 4.47 -0.92
N ALA A 81 3.38 4.40 0.40
CA ALA A 81 2.53 5.34 1.14
C ALA A 81 3.09 6.77 1.13
N ALA A 82 4.41 6.92 1.28
CA ALA A 82 5.09 8.21 1.21
C ALA A 82 5.01 8.83 -0.19
N TRP A 83 5.17 8.02 -1.24
CA TRP A 83 5.01 8.47 -2.62
C TRP A 83 3.56 8.83 -2.93
N TYR A 84 2.60 8.01 -2.52
CA TYR A 84 1.19 8.29 -2.71
C TYR A 84 0.80 9.62 -2.04
N GLY A 85 1.24 9.87 -0.81
CA GLY A 85 0.97 11.14 -0.10
C GLY A 85 1.50 12.38 -0.83
N LYS A 86 2.55 12.24 -1.64
CA LYS A 86 3.09 13.34 -2.47
C LYS A 86 2.41 13.47 -3.82
N LEU A 87 2.11 12.34 -4.48
CA LEU A 87 1.59 12.31 -5.85
C LEU A 87 0.07 12.50 -5.89
N ALA A 88 -0.67 11.92 -4.97
CA ALA A 88 -2.13 11.97 -4.97
C ALA A 88 -2.71 13.40 -4.87
N PRO A 89 -2.19 14.29 -4.01
CA PRO A 89 -2.60 15.70 -4.01
C PRO A 89 -2.15 16.42 -5.28
N LYS A 90 -0.93 16.15 -5.76
CA LYS A 90 -0.35 16.78 -6.95
C LYS A 90 -1.17 16.52 -8.22
N TYR A 91 -1.70 15.31 -8.37
CA TYR A 91 -2.53 14.92 -9.51
C TYR A 91 -4.04 15.02 -9.24
N GLY A 92 -4.45 15.44 -8.04
CA GLY A 92 -5.85 15.55 -7.65
C GLY A 92 -6.60 14.20 -7.68
N TRP A 93 -5.92 13.08 -7.39
CA TRP A 93 -6.53 11.74 -7.48
C TRP A 93 -7.75 11.55 -6.57
N LEU A 94 -7.76 12.25 -5.43
CA LEU A 94 -8.85 12.26 -4.46
C LEU A 94 -9.58 13.61 -4.41
N ASP A 95 -9.19 14.58 -5.25
CA ASP A 95 -9.78 15.91 -5.22
C ASP A 95 -11.03 15.96 -6.12
N LYS A 96 -12.20 16.16 -5.51
CA LYS A 96 -13.42 16.49 -6.26
C LYS A 96 -13.36 17.97 -6.62
N LYS A 97 -12.92 18.29 -7.84
CA LYS A 97 -13.12 19.62 -8.42
C LYS A 97 -14.62 19.97 -8.39
N ASN A 98 -14.96 20.98 -7.58
CA ASN A 98 -16.21 21.75 -7.45
C ASN A 98 -17.43 21.13 -6.75
N SER A 99 -17.70 21.61 -5.52
CA SER A 99 -19.03 22.07 -5.08
C SER A 99 -18.90 22.91 -3.80
N ALA A 100 -18.62 24.22 -3.95
CA ALA A 100 -18.98 25.30 -3.03
C ALA A 100 -18.30 26.62 -3.46
N ARG A 101 -18.67 27.12 -4.64
CA ARG A 101 -18.47 28.53 -5.00
C ARG A 101 -19.78 29.08 -5.58
N THR A 102 -20.86 28.88 -4.83
CA THR A 102 -22.15 29.54 -5.03
C THR A 102 -22.89 29.50 -3.70
N THR A 103 -22.66 30.52 -2.87
CA THR A 103 -23.62 31.51 -2.35
C THR A 103 -22.97 32.20 -1.17
#